data_AF-A0AAQ3SR75-F1
#
_entry.id   AF-A0AAQ3SR75-F1
#
_cell.length_a   1.000
_cell.length_b   1.000
_cell.length_c   1.000
_cell.angle_alpha   90.00
_cell.angle_beta   90.00
_cell.angle_gamma   90.00
#
_symmetry.space_group_name_H-M   'P 1'
#
loop_
_entity.id
_entity.type
_entity.pdbx_description
1 polymer ?
#
loop_
_entity_poly.entity_id
_entity_poly.type
_entity_poly.pdbx_seq_one_letter_code
_entity_poly.pdbx_strand_id
1 'polypeptide(L)'
;MDFFLDKKPVRCKWIFKRKEGISPNEPARYKARLVAKGYSQISGIDFNDVFSPVVKHSSIRMLLSLVAMHDYELEQLDVKTAFLHGELDETIYMDQPEGFVVPRKENLVCKLKKSLYGLKQSPRQWYKRFDSFTLSNGFKRSDYDSCVYLKTVNGSAIYLLLYVDDMLIAAKEKSKIAKLKAQLNKEFEMKDLGAAKKILGMEIIRDRKSGLLYLGRRGYIEKVLCRFNMHDAKPSSIFRCIQAMVCSRPDLSHALSVVSRYMANPGKEHWRAVQWIFRYLRGTSSVCLQFDKSRDELVGYVDSDHAGDLDKRRSLTGYVFTVGGCAVSWKACLQATVALSTTEAEYIAISEACKEAIWLRGLYSELCGISCSCVTIHCDSQSAIYLTKDQMFHERTKHIDVGPAIRATRTARTDARRVARRRTGSTASPAAAVRARQKEEEVPRPKP
;
A
#
# COMPACT_ATOMS: atom_id res chain seq x y z
N MET A 1 28.04 2.25 -28.37
CA MET A 1 27.21 1.01 -28.36
C MET A 1 28.11 -0.10 -28.86
N ASP A 2 28.13 -1.22 -28.16
CA ASP A 2 28.91 -2.40 -28.57
C ASP A 2 27.96 -3.30 -29.38
N PHE A 3 28.43 -3.79 -30.53
CA PHE A 3 27.63 -4.43 -31.58
C PHE A 3 28.03 -5.90 -31.82
N PHE A 4 27.07 -6.80 -31.99
CA PHE A 4 27.30 -8.26 -32.09
C PHE A 4 26.44 -8.90 -33.20
N LEU A 5 26.93 -9.99 -33.82
CA LEU A 5 26.22 -10.81 -34.82
C LEU A 5 25.57 -12.04 -34.14
N ASP A 6 24.45 -12.55 -34.69
CA ASP A 6 23.80 -13.83 -34.34
C ASP A 6 23.31 -14.02 -32.88
N LYS A 7 22.94 -12.94 -32.19
CA LYS A 7 22.29 -13.02 -30.86
C LYS A 7 20.81 -12.65 -30.96
N LYS A 8 19.93 -13.41 -30.32
CA LYS A 8 18.48 -13.11 -30.27
C LYS A 8 18.25 -11.86 -29.41
N PRO A 9 17.87 -10.70 -30.00
CA PRO A 9 17.78 -9.46 -29.26
C PRO A 9 16.41 -9.27 -28.61
N VAL A 10 16.39 -8.54 -27.51
CA VAL A 10 15.16 -7.97 -26.95
C VAL A 10 14.77 -6.76 -27.80
N ARG A 11 13.52 -6.73 -28.28
CA ARG A 11 13.03 -5.59 -29.06
C ARG A 11 12.86 -4.36 -28.17
N CYS A 12 12.85 -3.16 -28.75
CA CYS A 12 12.53 -1.93 -28.01
C CYS A 12 11.42 -1.11 -28.68
N LYS A 13 10.97 -0.04 -27.99
CA LYS A 13 10.08 0.99 -28.55
C LYS A 13 10.21 2.30 -27.79
N TRP A 14 9.91 3.39 -28.47
CA TRP A 14 9.72 4.70 -27.84
C TRP A 14 8.32 4.83 -27.23
N ILE A 15 8.26 5.37 -26.02
CA ILE A 15 7.01 5.78 -25.36
C ILE A 15 7.06 7.30 -25.17
N PHE A 16 6.09 7.98 -25.77
CA PHE A 16 5.93 9.41 -25.68
C PHE A 16 4.81 9.76 -24.69
N LYS A 17 5.05 10.78 -23.86
CA LYS A 17 4.06 11.28 -22.89
C LYS A 17 4.12 12.80 -22.84
N ARG A 18 2.99 13.45 -23.11
CA ARG A 18 2.77 14.86 -22.81
C ARG A 18 2.34 14.99 -21.33
N LYS A 19 3.03 15.81 -20.57
CA LYS A 19 2.62 16.24 -19.23
C LYS A 19 2.13 17.68 -19.35
N GLU A 20 0.88 17.93 -19.00
CA GLU A 20 0.36 19.29 -18.89
C GLU A 20 1.06 20.04 -17.76
N GLY A 21 1.20 21.35 -17.92
CA GLY A 21 1.69 22.23 -16.87
C GLY A 21 0.75 22.23 -15.67
N ILE A 22 1.29 22.51 -14.48
CA ILE A 22 0.51 22.53 -13.24
C ILE A 22 -0.32 23.82 -13.16
N SER A 23 0.10 24.88 -13.85
CA SER A 23 -0.60 26.15 -13.98
C SER A 23 -0.81 26.50 -15.47
N PRO A 24 -1.77 27.39 -15.79
CA PRO A 24 -2.03 27.84 -17.16
C PRO A 24 -0.79 28.43 -17.86
N ASN A 25 0.14 28.97 -17.07
CA ASN A 25 1.38 29.60 -17.56
C ASN A 25 2.57 28.64 -17.63
N GLU A 26 2.42 27.37 -17.22
CA GLU A 26 3.49 26.38 -17.34
C GLU A 26 3.29 25.58 -18.64
N PRO A 27 4.25 25.62 -19.60
CA PRO A 27 4.09 24.94 -20.87
C PRO A 27 4.07 23.42 -20.69
N ALA A 28 3.35 22.73 -21.57
CA ALA A 28 3.31 21.27 -21.55
C ALA A 28 4.70 20.67 -21.79
N ARG A 29 5.10 19.73 -20.94
CA ARG A 29 6.39 19.03 -21.06
C ARG A 29 6.22 17.73 -21.83
N TYR A 30 7.00 17.56 -22.88
CA TYR A 30 7.08 16.33 -23.65
C TYR A 30 8.17 15.42 -23.09
N LYS A 31 7.86 14.13 -22.90
CA LYS A 31 8.80 13.11 -22.46
C LYS A 31 8.82 11.98 -23.48
N ALA A 32 10.01 11.63 -23.97
CA ALA A 32 10.28 10.39 -24.67
C ALA A 32 11.01 9.43 -23.73
N ARG A 33 10.67 8.14 -23.79
CA ARG A 33 11.37 7.08 -23.05
C ARG A 33 11.59 5.89 -23.96
N LEU A 34 12.82 5.40 -24.03
CA LEU A 34 13.10 4.12 -24.65
C LEU A 34 12.77 3.00 -23.67
N VAL A 35 12.00 2.02 -24.14
CA VAL A 35 11.51 0.91 -23.33
C VAL A 35 11.77 -0.41 -24.04
N ALA A 36 12.42 -1.34 -23.35
CA ALA A 36 12.56 -2.72 -23.80
C ALA A 36 11.21 -3.43 -23.79
N LYS A 37 10.97 -4.30 -24.77
CA LYS A 37 9.79 -5.15 -24.85
C LYS A 37 10.02 -6.42 -24.02
N GLY A 38 10.19 -6.28 -22.71
CA GLY A 38 10.59 -7.40 -21.83
C GLY A 38 9.61 -8.57 -21.76
N TYR A 39 8.40 -8.46 -22.33
CA TYR A 39 7.53 -9.63 -22.55
C TYR A 39 8.17 -10.67 -23.49
N SER A 40 9.14 -10.28 -24.33
CA SER A 40 9.91 -11.20 -25.17
C SER A 40 11.07 -11.88 -24.43
N GLN A 41 11.37 -11.48 -23.19
CA GLN A 41 12.45 -12.09 -22.39
C GLN A 41 12.05 -13.48 -21.88
N ILE A 42 13.02 -14.39 -21.95
CA ILE A 42 12.91 -15.79 -21.55
C ILE A 42 13.56 -15.99 -20.18
N SER A 43 12.81 -16.60 -19.26
CA SER A 43 13.30 -16.92 -17.90
C SER A 43 14.43 -17.95 -17.97
N GLY A 44 15.48 -17.77 -17.17
CA GLY A 44 16.67 -18.64 -17.17
C GLY A 44 17.69 -18.33 -18.28
N ILE A 45 17.35 -17.40 -19.20
CA ILE A 45 18.26 -16.93 -20.25
C ILE A 45 18.49 -15.43 -20.09
N ASP A 46 17.43 -14.64 -20.17
CA ASP A 46 17.51 -13.17 -20.14
C ASP A 46 17.38 -12.58 -18.74
N PHE A 47 16.88 -13.37 -17.78
CA PHE A 47 16.76 -13.03 -16.37
C PHE A 47 16.57 -14.30 -15.53
N ASN A 48 17.04 -14.26 -14.29
CA ASN A 48 16.79 -15.33 -13.31
C ASN A 48 15.76 -14.94 -12.25
N ASP A 49 15.89 -13.74 -11.68
CA ASP A 49 15.04 -13.26 -10.60
C ASP A 49 14.55 -11.84 -10.92
N VAL A 50 13.27 -11.59 -10.64
CA VAL A 50 12.57 -10.34 -10.98
C VAL A 50 11.96 -9.67 -9.75
N PHE A 51 12.01 -10.31 -8.58
CA PHE A 51 11.35 -9.80 -7.41
C PHE A 51 12.04 -8.51 -6.91
N SER A 52 11.25 -7.46 -6.79
CA SER A 52 11.63 -6.18 -6.18
C SER A 52 10.60 -5.81 -5.12
N PRO A 53 11.02 -5.53 -3.88
CA PRO A 53 10.11 -5.01 -2.88
C PRO A 53 9.70 -3.58 -3.21
N VAL A 54 8.59 -3.15 -2.60
CA VAL A 54 8.07 -1.80 -2.66
C VAL A 54 7.51 -1.48 -1.27
N VAL A 55 7.80 -0.28 -0.76
CA VAL A 55 7.32 0.13 0.57
C VAL A 55 5.79 0.03 0.66
N LYS A 56 5.31 -0.54 1.76
CA LYS A 56 3.87 -0.69 1.98
C LYS A 56 3.22 0.65 2.34
N HIS A 57 1.95 0.80 1.96
CA HIS A 57 1.14 1.95 2.39
C HIS A 57 1.02 2.03 3.93
N SER A 58 1.05 0.90 4.63
CA SER A 58 1.06 0.88 6.10
C SER A 58 2.34 1.48 6.67
N SER A 59 3.51 1.18 6.09
CA SER A 59 4.80 1.77 6.48
C SER A 59 4.84 3.28 6.26
N ILE A 60 4.33 3.76 5.12
CA ILE A 60 4.20 5.21 4.85
C ILE A 60 3.33 5.87 5.91
N ARG A 61 2.15 5.32 6.19
CA ARG A 61 1.22 5.90 7.19
C ARG A 61 1.77 5.83 8.61
N MET A 62 2.50 4.78 8.95
CA MET A 62 3.21 4.66 10.21
C MET A 62 4.23 5.80 10.37
N LEU A 63 5.06 6.04 9.35
CA LEU A 63 6.01 7.15 9.35
C LEU A 63 5.31 8.50 9.47
N LEU A 64 4.21 8.72 8.74
CA LEU A 64 3.44 9.96 8.81
C LEU A 64 2.84 10.20 10.20
N SER A 65 2.41 9.13 10.89
CA SER A 65 1.98 9.20 12.28
C SER A 65 3.11 9.69 13.19
N LEU A 66 4.29 9.09 13.07
CA LEU A 66 5.47 9.50 13.86
C LEU A 66 5.90 10.94 13.56
N VAL A 67 5.80 11.36 12.30
CA VAL A 67 6.06 12.75 11.89
C VAL A 67 5.11 13.72 12.59
N ALA A 68 3.83 13.40 12.69
CA ALA A 68 2.85 14.23 13.39
C ALA A 68 3.11 14.25 14.91
N MET A 69 3.36 13.08 15.49
CA MET A 69 3.54 12.88 16.93
C MET A 69 4.79 13.58 17.47
N HIS A 70 5.94 13.39 16.80
CA HIS A 70 7.24 13.90 17.25
C HIS A 70 7.65 15.21 16.57
N ASP A 71 6.80 15.75 15.70
CA ASP A 71 7.08 16.93 14.87
C ASP A 71 8.43 16.80 14.14
N TYR A 72 8.62 15.68 13.43
CA TYR A 72 9.80 15.48 12.59
C TYR A 72 9.69 16.29 11.30
N GLU A 73 10.82 16.74 10.77
CA GLU A 73 10.87 17.24 9.40
C GLU A 73 10.54 16.11 8.42
N LEU A 74 9.85 16.43 7.34
CA LEU A 74 9.44 15.46 6.32
C LEU A 74 9.70 16.04 4.94
N GLU A 75 10.67 15.47 4.24
CA GLU A 75 11.10 15.92 2.92
C GLU A 75 11.01 14.79 1.90
N GLN A 76 10.91 15.17 0.63
CA GLN A 76 10.70 14.26 -0.47
C GLN A 76 11.77 14.44 -1.55
N LEU A 77 12.23 13.33 -2.09
CA LEU A 77 13.10 13.28 -3.27
C LEU A 77 12.48 12.37 -4.34
N ASP A 78 12.84 12.62 -5.59
CA ASP A 78 12.50 11.79 -6.75
C ASP A 78 13.78 11.40 -7.48
N VAL A 79 14.01 10.11 -7.73
CA VAL A 79 15.16 9.63 -8.51
C VAL A 79 14.83 9.75 -9.99
N LYS A 80 15.64 10.52 -10.72
CA LYS A 80 15.47 10.57 -12.17
C LYS A 80 15.90 9.24 -12.77
N THR A 81 15.01 8.66 -13.57
CA THR A 81 15.29 7.43 -14.33
C THR A 81 15.81 6.28 -13.46
N ALA A 82 15.21 6.03 -12.30
CA ALA A 82 15.62 5.04 -11.30
C ALA A 82 16.22 3.73 -11.87
N PHE A 83 15.56 3.11 -12.85
CA PHE A 83 16.04 1.85 -13.44
C PHE A 83 17.39 1.98 -14.17
N LEU A 84 17.72 3.14 -14.74
CA LEU A 84 19.01 3.37 -15.40
C LEU A 84 20.19 3.43 -14.41
N HIS A 85 19.94 3.44 -13.10
CA HIS A 85 20.99 3.30 -12.09
C HIS A 85 21.29 1.84 -11.74
N GLY A 86 20.40 0.90 -12.09
CA GLY A 86 20.63 -0.53 -11.86
C GLY A 86 21.62 -1.13 -12.86
N GLU A 87 22.51 -1.98 -12.36
CA GLU A 87 23.44 -2.77 -13.18
C GLU A 87 22.80 -4.11 -13.55
N LEU A 88 23.11 -4.63 -14.74
CA LEU A 88 22.57 -5.92 -15.19
C LEU A 88 23.55 -7.03 -14.83
N ASP A 89 23.05 -8.06 -14.15
CA ASP A 89 23.79 -9.29 -13.90
C ASP A 89 23.91 -10.10 -15.22
N GLU A 90 22.85 -10.09 -16.03
CA GLU A 90 22.80 -10.82 -17.30
C GLU A 90 23.30 -9.98 -18.50
N THR A 91 23.88 -10.67 -19.50
CA THR A 91 24.20 -10.01 -20.77
C THR A 91 22.97 -9.95 -21.67
N ILE A 92 22.40 -8.76 -21.82
CA ILE A 92 21.22 -8.53 -22.67
C ILE A 92 21.62 -7.78 -23.93
N TYR A 93 21.19 -8.30 -25.07
CA TYR A 93 21.23 -7.64 -26.35
C TYR A 93 19.87 -7.06 -26.71
N MET A 94 19.84 -5.88 -27.31
CA MET A 94 18.62 -5.17 -27.69
C MET A 94 18.73 -4.67 -29.12
N ASP A 95 17.62 -4.64 -29.86
CA ASP A 95 17.59 -4.00 -31.18
C ASP A 95 18.04 -2.54 -31.08
N GLN A 96 18.68 -2.07 -32.16
CA GLN A 96 18.97 -0.64 -32.31
C GLN A 96 17.64 0.14 -32.25
N PRO A 97 17.57 1.22 -31.45
CA PRO A 97 16.36 1.99 -31.34
C PRO A 97 16.02 2.67 -32.66
N GLU A 98 14.73 2.73 -32.98
CA GLU A 98 14.22 3.48 -34.13
C GLU A 98 14.74 4.92 -34.11
N GLY A 99 15.24 5.39 -35.25
CA GLY A 99 15.89 6.70 -35.40
C GLY A 99 17.38 6.73 -35.03
N PHE A 100 17.94 5.64 -34.49
CA PHE A 100 19.35 5.51 -34.09
C PHE A 100 20.05 4.30 -34.72
N VAL A 101 19.44 3.71 -35.75
CA VAL A 101 20.05 2.61 -36.52
C VAL A 101 21.24 3.14 -37.30
N VAL A 102 22.40 2.51 -37.15
CA VAL A 102 23.64 2.92 -37.82
C VAL A 102 23.64 2.41 -39.26
N PRO A 103 23.81 3.28 -40.27
CA PRO A 103 23.87 2.88 -41.67
C PRO A 103 24.97 1.84 -41.92
N ARG A 104 24.68 0.84 -42.77
CA ARG A 104 25.55 -0.31 -43.09
C ARG A 104 25.83 -1.25 -41.90
N LYS A 105 25.14 -1.06 -40.78
CA LYS A 105 25.26 -1.84 -39.54
C LYS A 105 23.88 -2.19 -38.97
N GLU A 106 22.88 -2.28 -39.84
CA GLU A 106 21.47 -2.48 -39.48
C GLU A 106 21.24 -3.81 -38.75
N ASN A 107 22.02 -4.84 -39.10
CA ASN A 107 21.94 -6.17 -38.50
C ASN A 107 22.61 -6.28 -37.12
N LEU A 108 23.27 -5.22 -36.65
CA LEU A 108 23.93 -5.24 -35.36
C LEU A 108 22.98 -4.93 -34.21
N VAL A 109 23.23 -5.51 -33.05
CA VAL A 109 22.43 -5.31 -31.82
C VAL A 109 23.22 -4.58 -30.74
N CYS A 110 22.54 -3.84 -29.87
CA CYS A 110 23.16 -3.12 -28.76
C CYS A 110 23.29 -4.02 -27.52
N LYS A 111 24.48 -4.11 -26.93
CA LYS A 111 24.62 -4.65 -25.56
C LYS A 111 24.19 -3.63 -24.52
N LEU A 112 23.25 -4.01 -23.65
CA LEU A 112 22.84 -3.17 -22.52
C LEU A 112 23.87 -3.25 -21.39
N LYS A 113 24.38 -2.10 -20.96
CA LYS A 113 25.31 -1.98 -19.82
C LYS A 113 24.60 -1.74 -18.49
N LYS A 114 23.39 -1.18 -18.54
CA LYS A 114 22.56 -0.87 -17.38
C LYS A 114 21.14 -1.35 -17.63
N SER A 115 20.38 -1.50 -16.55
CA SER A 115 18.98 -1.92 -16.63
C SER A 115 18.15 -0.83 -17.30
N LEU A 116 17.11 -1.21 -18.04
CA LEU A 116 16.29 -0.33 -18.86
C LEU A 116 14.81 -0.51 -18.50
N TYR A 117 14.01 0.53 -18.66
CA TYR A 117 12.56 0.40 -18.54
C TYR A 117 12.02 -0.72 -19.44
N GLY A 118 11.12 -1.52 -18.89
CA GLY A 118 10.45 -2.59 -19.63
C GLY A 118 11.16 -3.94 -19.58
N LEU A 119 12.42 -4.02 -19.13
CA LEU A 119 13.01 -5.31 -18.76
C LEU A 119 12.39 -5.82 -17.46
N LYS A 120 12.27 -7.14 -17.33
CA LYS A 120 11.63 -7.79 -16.17
C LYS A 120 12.41 -7.61 -14.86
N GLN A 121 13.76 -7.60 -14.91
CA GLN A 121 14.61 -7.47 -13.72
C GLN A 121 14.92 -6.03 -13.31
N SER A 122 14.59 -5.02 -14.12
CA SER A 122 15.02 -3.62 -13.87
C SER A 122 14.62 -3.06 -12.50
N PRO A 123 13.39 -3.28 -11.99
CA PRO A 123 13.03 -2.84 -10.64
C PRO A 123 13.93 -3.46 -9.58
N ARG A 124 14.25 -4.75 -9.73
CA ARG A 124 15.12 -5.49 -8.81
C ARG A 124 16.54 -4.96 -8.82
N GLN A 125 17.10 -4.70 -10.00
CA GLN A 125 18.47 -4.18 -10.12
C GLN A 125 18.61 -2.77 -9.54
N TRP A 126 17.60 -1.93 -9.75
CA TRP A 126 17.54 -0.64 -9.07
C TRP A 126 17.50 -0.80 -7.54
N TYR A 127 16.59 -1.64 -7.03
CA TYR A 127 16.46 -1.86 -5.60
C TYR A 127 17.77 -2.38 -4.98
N LYS A 128 18.41 -3.40 -5.58
CA LYS A 128 19.71 -3.93 -5.11
C LYS A 128 20.75 -2.82 -5.02
N ARG A 129 20.89 -2.01 -6.07
CA ARG A 129 21.89 -0.93 -6.12
C ARG A 129 21.65 0.13 -5.04
N PHE A 130 20.39 0.50 -4.84
CA PHE A 130 20.01 1.45 -3.80
C PHE A 130 20.20 0.89 -2.40
N ASP A 131 19.82 -0.36 -2.17
CA ASP A 131 19.96 -1.07 -0.91
C ASP A 131 21.43 -1.16 -0.50
N SER A 132 22.30 -1.62 -1.39
CA SER A 132 23.75 -1.69 -1.14
C SER A 132 24.36 -0.34 -0.80
N PHE A 133 23.99 0.73 -1.53
CA PHE A 133 24.44 2.08 -1.23
C PHE A 133 23.94 2.57 0.14
N THR A 134 22.67 2.31 0.46
CA THR A 134 22.06 2.78 1.70
C THR A 134 22.68 2.09 2.92
N LEU A 135 22.90 0.78 2.82
CA LEU A 135 23.60 0.00 3.85
C LEU A 135 25.06 0.43 4.01
N SER A 136 25.80 0.66 2.92
CA SER A 136 27.19 1.14 2.99
C SER A 136 27.32 2.54 3.61
N ASN A 137 26.24 3.34 3.57
CA ASN A 137 26.16 4.64 4.23
C ASN A 137 25.66 4.54 5.69
N GLY A 138 25.62 3.34 6.28
CA GLY A 138 25.38 3.12 7.71
C GLY A 138 23.89 3.16 8.11
N PHE A 139 22.98 2.96 7.17
CA PHE A 139 21.58 2.67 7.50
C PHE A 139 21.40 1.18 7.81
N LYS A 140 20.50 0.87 8.74
CA LYS A 140 19.92 -0.46 8.93
C LYS A 140 18.63 -0.54 8.09
N ARG A 141 18.46 -1.60 7.31
CA ARG A 141 17.18 -1.94 6.69
C ARG A 141 16.24 -2.56 7.73
N SER A 142 14.96 -2.21 7.67
CA SER A 142 13.93 -2.80 8.52
C SER A 142 13.75 -4.30 8.22
N ASP A 143 13.56 -5.09 9.28
CA ASP A 143 13.29 -6.53 9.17
C ASP A 143 11.83 -6.81 8.74
N TYR A 144 10.97 -5.78 8.74
CA TYR A 144 9.53 -5.89 8.43
C TYR A 144 9.17 -5.28 7.07
N ASP A 145 9.86 -4.24 6.62
CA ASP A 145 9.69 -3.67 5.28
C ASP A 145 11.05 -3.35 4.65
N SER A 146 11.43 -4.10 3.61
CA SER A 146 12.75 -3.98 2.99
C SER A 146 13.01 -2.62 2.32
N CYS A 147 11.98 -1.79 2.14
CA CYS A 147 12.12 -0.44 1.59
C CYS A 147 12.11 0.65 2.67
N VAL A 148 12.17 0.27 3.96
CA VAL A 148 12.29 1.17 5.10
C VAL A 148 13.71 1.07 5.66
N TYR A 149 14.38 2.20 5.79
CA TYR A 149 15.74 2.31 6.29
C TYR A 149 15.80 3.27 7.48
N LEU A 150 16.58 2.90 8.48
CA LEU A 150 16.76 3.65 9.72
C LEU A 150 18.24 3.89 9.99
N LYS A 151 18.59 5.09 10.42
CA LYS A 151 19.93 5.43 10.89
C LYS A 151 19.87 6.33 12.10
N THR A 152 20.58 5.97 13.16
CA THR A 152 20.68 6.81 14.36
C THR A 152 22.03 7.52 14.37
N VAL A 153 22.01 8.85 14.45
CA VAL A 153 23.22 9.68 14.55
C VAL A 153 23.09 10.58 15.77
N ASN A 154 24.01 10.44 16.72
CA ASN A 154 24.02 11.19 17.99
C ASN A 154 22.65 11.11 18.72
N GLY A 155 22.08 9.90 18.79
CA GLY A 155 20.80 9.67 19.48
C GLY A 155 19.54 10.14 18.74
N SER A 156 19.64 10.76 17.56
CA SER A 156 18.46 11.09 16.74
C SER A 156 18.40 10.26 15.46
N ALA A 157 17.21 9.72 15.21
CA ALA A 157 16.90 8.87 14.07
C ALA A 157 16.69 9.68 12.79
N ILE A 158 17.05 9.05 11.67
CA ILE A 158 16.76 9.41 10.30
C ILE A 158 16.03 8.22 9.67
N TYR A 159 14.84 8.46 9.15
CA TYR A 159 14.01 7.48 8.46
C TYR A 159 14.05 7.77 6.97
N LEU A 160 14.23 6.74 6.16
CA LEU A 160 14.25 6.82 4.70
C LEU A 160 13.36 5.70 4.14
N LEU A 161 12.33 6.08 3.40
CA LEU A 161 11.42 5.16 2.72
C LEU A 161 11.62 5.29 1.21
N LEU A 162 11.72 4.14 0.52
CA LEU A 162 11.83 4.06 -0.94
C LEU A 162 10.57 3.45 -1.56
N TYR A 163 9.91 4.19 -2.43
CA TYR A 163 8.94 3.64 -3.39
C TYR A 163 9.46 3.84 -4.81
N VAL A 164 10.18 2.86 -5.35
CA VAL A 164 10.73 2.92 -6.72
C VAL A 164 11.53 4.20 -6.97
N ASP A 165 10.91 5.24 -7.55
CA ASP A 165 11.48 6.56 -7.82
C ASP A 165 11.20 7.61 -6.72
N ASP A 166 10.10 7.48 -5.96
CA ASP A 166 9.73 8.38 -4.87
C ASP A 166 10.43 8.01 -3.54
N MET A 167 10.98 9.00 -2.83
CA MET A 167 11.55 8.82 -1.49
C MET A 167 10.94 9.76 -0.46
N LEU A 168 10.71 9.26 0.75
CA LEU A 168 10.39 10.08 1.91
C LEU A 168 11.52 10.01 2.94
N ILE A 169 11.96 11.17 3.41
CA ILE A 169 12.96 11.30 4.46
C ILE A 169 12.33 12.02 5.64
N ALA A 170 12.44 11.43 6.83
CA ALA A 170 12.04 12.09 8.07
C ALA A 170 13.15 12.08 9.11
N ALA A 171 13.33 13.21 9.80
CA ALA A 171 14.26 13.32 10.92
C ALA A 171 13.88 14.51 11.80
N LYS A 172 14.37 14.57 13.04
CA LYS A 172 14.15 15.73 13.91
C LYS A 172 14.87 16.99 13.42
N GLU A 173 16.08 16.83 12.87
CA GLU A 173 16.94 17.94 12.46
C GLU A 173 17.05 18.04 10.93
N LYS A 174 16.78 19.23 10.38
CA LYS A 174 16.97 19.50 8.93
C LYS A 174 18.39 19.29 8.45
N SER A 175 19.39 19.55 9.30
CA SER A 175 20.81 19.36 8.99
C SER A 175 21.13 17.92 8.59
N LYS A 176 20.51 16.94 9.25
CA LYS A 176 20.65 15.51 8.96
C LYS A 176 20.03 15.13 7.63
N ILE A 177 18.85 15.70 7.32
CA ILE A 177 18.19 15.52 6.02
C ILE A 177 19.05 16.11 4.91
N ALA A 178 19.58 17.32 5.08
CA ALA A 178 20.43 17.97 4.09
C ALA A 178 21.71 17.17 3.81
N LYS A 179 22.36 16.61 4.85
CA LYS A 179 23.52 15.72 4.68
C LYS A 179 23.16 14.46 3.89
N LEU A 180 22.05 13.80 4.21
CA LEU A 180 21.57 12.63 3.47
C LEU A 180 21.26 12.97 2.01
N LYS A 181 20.59 14.10 1.77
CA LYS A 181 20.30 14.61 0.41
C LYS A 181 21.58 14.84 -0.38
N ALA A 182 22.62 15.42 0.22
CA ALA A 182 23.90 15.62 -0.44
C ALA A 182 24.58 14.29 -0.81
N GLN A 183 24.53 13.29 0.08
CA GLN A 183 25.05 11.96 -0.19
C GLN A 183 24.31 11.27 -1.34
N LEU A 184 22.97 11.33 -1.35
CA LEU A 184 22.14 10.77 -2.42
C LEU A 184 22.38 11.47 -3.75
N ASN A 185 22.47 12.80 -3.78
CA ASN A 185 22.74 13.59 -4.99
C ASN A 185 24.13 13.32 -5.60
N LYS A 186 25.10 12.92 -4.76
CA LYS A 186 26.45 12.57 -5.26
C LYS A 186 26.43 11.25 -6.03
N GLU A 187 25.56 10.33 -5.64
CA GLU A 187 25.50 8.98 -6.20
C GLU A 187 24.47 8.82 -7.32
N PHE A 188 23.28 9.40 -7.11
CA PHE A 188 22.13 9.26 -7.99
C PHE A 188 21.67 10.62 -8.48
N GLU A 189 21.11 10.67 -9.69
CA GLU A 189 20.56 11.92 -10.21
C GLU A 189 19.20 12.19 -9.54
N MET A 190 19.22 12.96 -8.44
CA MET A 190 18.01 13.24 -7.68
C MET A 190 17.33 14.53 -8.15
N LYS A 191 16.03 14.60 -7.90
CA LYS A 191 15.24 15.81 -7.93
C LYS A 191 14.73 16.07 -6.51
N ASP A 192 15.16 17.19 -5.93
CA ASP A 192 14.64 17.63 -4.64
C ASP A 192 13.24 18.25 -4.82
N LEU A 193 12.27 17.73 -4.06
CA LEU A 193 10.89 18.23 -4.04
C LEU A 193 10.60 19.06 -2.79
N GLY A 194 11.57 19.23 -1.90
CA GLY A 194 11.47 19.97 -0.65
C GLY A 194 10.61 19.25 0.38
N ALA A 195 9.82 20.02 1.13
CA ALA A 195 8.85 19.48 2.07
C ALA A 195 7.84 18.58 1.35
N ALA A 196 7.54 17.41 1.92
CA ALA A 196 6.64 16.44 1.28
C ALA A 196 5.21 17.01 1.19
N LYS A 197 4.74 17.19 -0.05
CA LYS A 197 3.36 17.63 -0.36
C LYS A 197 2.52 16.52 -0.96
N LYS A 198 3.15 15.47 -1.50
CA LYS A 198 2.45 14.41 -2.21
C LYS A 198 3.25 13.11 -2.26
N ILE A 199 2.66 11.98 -1.91
CA ILE A 199 3.31 10.66 -2.02
C ILE A 199 2.36 9.67 -2.70
N LEU A 200 2.82 8.99 -3.75
CA LEU A 200 2.00 8.00 -4.50
C LEU A 200 0.62 8.52 -4.90
N GLY A 201 0.57 9.77 -5.37
CA GLY A 201 -0.68 10.41 -5.76
C GLY A 201 -1.51 10.98 -4.61
N MET A 202 -1.21 10.69 -3.33
CA MET A 202 -1.90 11.19 -2.14
C MET A 202 -1.29 12.52 -1.69
N GLU A 203 -2.13 13.50 -1.40
CA GLU A 203 -1.75 14.83 -0.91
C GLU A 203 -1.44 14.75 0.58
N ILE A 204 -0.34 15.39 0.98
CA ILE A 204 0.09 15.56 2.37
C ILE A 204 -0.08 17.04 2.71
N ILE A 205 -0.91 17.32 3.72
CA ILE A 205 -1.10 18.68 4.25
C ILE A 205 -0.67 18.64 5.71
N ARG A 206 0.17 19.58 6.12
CA ARG A 206 0.67 19.63 7.50
C ARG A 206 0.36 20.97 8.12
N ASP A 207 -0.37 20.95 9.23
CA ASP A 207 -0.62 22.09 10.08
C ASP A 207 0.16 21.91 11.39
N ARG A 208 1.30 22.60 11.49
CA ARG A 208 2.14 22.54 12.69
C ARG A 208 1.56 23.26 13.89
N LYS A 209 0.67 24.25 13.68
CA LYS A 209 0.06 25.01 14.78
C LYS A 209 -0.89 24.12 15.57
N SER A 210 -1.73 23.36 14.87
CA SER A 210 -2.61 22.35 15.48
C SER A 210 -1.92 21.02 15.74
N GLY A 211 -0.72 20.79 15.17
CA GLY A 211 0.00 19.52 15.30
C GLY A 211 -0.63 18.40 14.50
N LEU A 212 -1.32 18.73 13.40
CA LEU A 212 -2.07 17.80 12.55
C LEU A 212 -1.37 17.58 11.21
N LEU A 213 -1.45 16.35 10.71
CA LEU A 213 -1.04 15.97 9.37
C LEU A 213 -2.18 15.24 8.69
N TYR A 214 -2.50 15.64 7.47
CA TYR A 214 -3.59 15.07 6.69
C TYR A 214 -3.04 14.32 5.47
N LEU A 215 -3.57 13.13 5.20
CA LEU A 215 -3.31 12.36 4.00
C LEU A 215 -4.61 12.10 3.25
N GLY A 216 -4.73 12.67 2.04
CA GLY A 216 -5.95 12.61 1.25
C GLY A 216 -5.69 12.45 -0.24
N ARG A 217 -6.76 12.38 -1.03
CA ARG A 217 -6.64 12.30 -2.50
C ARG A 217 -7.73 13.05 -3.23
N ARG A 218 -8.04 14.26 -2.77
CA ARG A 218 -9.15 15.07 -3.27
C ARG A 218 -9.06 15.29 -4.78
N GLY A 219 -7.92 15.75 -5.29
CA GLY A 219 -7.75 16.02 -6.72
C GLY A 219 -7.86 14.78 -7.61
N TYR A 220 -7.60 13.57 -7.08
CA TYR A 220 -7.85 12.33 -7.82
C TYR A 220 -9.33 11.97 -7.83
N ILE A 221 -10.01 12.11 -6.69
CA ILE A 221 -11.46 11.86 -6.58
C ILE A 221 -12.20 12.75 -7.58
N GLU A 222 -11.92 14.06 -7.59
CA GLU A 222 -12.54 15.02 -8.51
C GLU A 222 -12.28 14.65 -9.99
N LYS A 223 -11.05 14.25 -10.34
CA LYS A 223 -10.72 13.79 -11.70
C LYS A 223 -11.47 12.52 -12.08
N VAL A 224 -11.61 11.57 -11.15
CA VAL A 224 -12.37 10.33 -11.37
C VAL A 224 -13.85 10.64 -11.54
N LEU A 225 -14.44 11.47 -10.68
CA LEU A 225 -15.84 11.89 -10.78
C LEU A 225 -16.13 12.58 -12.11
N CYS A 226 -15.26 13.50 -12.55
CA CYS A 226 -15.38 14.18 -13.84
C CYS A 226 -15.27 13.21 -15.02
N ARG A 227 -14.27 12.32 -14.99
CA ARG A 227 -14.00 11.35 -16.08
C ARG A 227 -15.17 10.40 -16.33
N PHE A 228 -15.85 9.97 -15.28
CA PHE A 228 -16.82 8.86 -15.38
C PHE A 228 -18.28 9.31 -15.50
N ASN A 229 -18.58 10.60 -15.66
CA ASN A 229 -19.94 11.19 -15.79
C ASN A 229 -21.01 10.17 -16.26
N MET A 230 -21.69 9.56 -15.28
CA MET A 230 -22.07 8.13 -15.25
C MET A 230 -23.19 7.67 -16.20
N HIS A 231 -22.95 7.77 -17.51
CA HIS A 231 -23.79 7.13 -18.54
C HIS A 231 -23.06 5.98 -19.29
N ASP A 232 -21.76 6.11 -19.63
CA ASP A 232 -21.06 5.16 -20.54
C ASP A 232 -19.79 4.49 -19.96
N ALA A 233 -19.65 4.45 -18.63
CA ALA A 233 -18.40 4.02 -17.99
C ALA A 233 -18.21 2.49 -17.94
N LYS A 234 -17.05 1.99 -18.37
CA LYS A 234 -16.68 0.55 -18.28
C LYS A 234 -16.47 0.10 -16.81
N PRO A 235 -17.11 -0.99 -16.35
CA PRO A 235 -17.01 -1.47 -14.96
C PRO A 235 -15.57 -1.71 -14.46
N SER A 236 -14.72 -2.30 -15.30
CA SER A 236 -13.32 -2.62 -14.95
C SER A 236 -12.44 -1.38 -14.74
N SER A 237 -12.75 -0.26 -15.41
CA SER A 237 -12.02 1.00 -15.24
C SER A 237 -12.42 1.70 -13.95
N ILE A 238 -13.71 1.67 -13.62
CA ILE A 238 -14.23 2.22 -12.36
C ILE A 238 -13.63 1.49 -11.17
N PHE A 239 -13.61 0.16 -11.22
CA PHE A 239 -13.11 -0.65 -10.12
C PHE A 239 -11.66 -0.31 -9.75
N ARG A 240 -10.78 -0.21 -10.75
CA ARG A 240 -9.38 0.18 -10.55
C ARG A 240 -9.25 1.56 -9.89
N CYS A 241 -10.13 2.50 -10.24
CA CYS A 241 -10.14 3.83 -9.64
C CYS A 241 -10.56 3.80 -8.18
N ILE A 242 -11.62 3.08 -7.82
CA ILE A 242 -12.04 2.95 -6.42
C ILE A 242 -10.97 2.21 -5.61
N GLN A 243 -10.39 1.13 -6.16
CA GLN A 243 -9.30 0.40 -5.51
C GLN A 243 -8.10 1.29 -5.21
N ALA A 244 -7.76 2.20 -6.13
CA ALA A 244 -6.71 3.16 -5.89
C ALA A 244 -7.03 4.14 -4.74
N MET A 245 -8.31 4.43 -4.45
CA MET A 245 -8.70 5.33 -3.36
C MET A 245 -8.61 4.67 -1.98
N VAL A 246 -8.72 3.33 -1.90
CA VAL A 246 -8.69 2.60 -0.63
C VAL A 246 -7.38 2.79 0.13
N CYS A 247 -6.29 3.23 -0.50
CA CYS A 247 -5.03 3.53 0.20
C CYS A 247 -5.11 4.73 1.16
N SER A 248 -6.11 5.63 0.99
CA SER A 248 -6.36 6.79 1.87
C SER A 248 -7.79 6.84 2.41
N ARG A 249 -8.65 5.88 2.05
CA ARG A 249 -10.08 5.84 2.38
C ARG A 249 -10.48 4.46 2.92
N PRO A 250 -10.21 4.18 4.22
CA PRO A 250 -10.57 2.91 4.85
C PRO A 250 -12.07 2.59 4.76
N ASP A 251 -12.90 3.63 4.83
CA ASP A 251 -14.36 3.60 4.74
C ASP A 251 -14.88 2.94 3.45
N LEU A 252 -14.10 2.97 2.36
CA LEU A 252 -14.47 2.35 1.09
C LEU A 252 -14.12 0.85 1.04
N SER A 253 -13.30 0.35 1.95
CA SER A 253 -12.73 -1.01 1.88
C SER A 253 -13.82 -2.08 1.85
N HIS A 254 -14.84 -1.95 2.71
CA HIS A 254 -15.97 -2.88 2.75
C HIS A 254 -16.76 -2.88 1.44
N ALA A 255 -17.25 -1.71 1.02
CA ALA A 255 -18.05 -1.57 -0.19
C ALA A 255 -17.29 -2.09 -1.41
N LEU A 256 -16.00 -1.77 -1.53
CA LEU A 256 -15.13 -2.28 -2.59
C LEU A 256 -15.01 -3.81 -2.56
N SER A 257 -14.83 -4.40 -1.37
CA SER A 257 -14.71 -5.85 -1.21
C SER A 257 -15.95 -6.61 -1.70
N VAL A 258 -17.13 -5.99 -1.63
CA VAL A 258 -18.38 -6.57 -2.13
C VAL A 258 -18.47 -6.42 -3.64
N VAL A 259 -18.38 -5.18 -4.17
CA VAL A 259 -18.55 -4.95 -5.62
C VAL A 259 -17.45 -5.58 -6.47
N SER A 260 -16.24 -5.78 -5.91
CA SER A 260 -15.12 -6.43 -6.59
C SER A 260 -15.43 -7.85 -7.08
N ARG A 261 -16.29 -8.57 -6.34
CA ARG A 261 -16.62 -9.99 -6.62
C ARG A 261 -17.35 -10.14 -7.94
N TYR A 262 -18.09 -9.12 -8.33
CA TYR A 262 -18.96 -9.12 -9.51
C TYR A 262 -18.37 -8.33 -10.69
N MET A 263 -17.09 -7.95 -10.63
CA MET A 263 -16.46 -7.14 -11.67
C MET A 263 -16.47 -7.82 -13.06
N ALA A 264 -16.39 -9.15 -13.10
CA ALA A 264 -16.40 -9.90 -14.37
C ALA A 264 -17.78 -9.93 -15.03
N ASN A 265 -18.86 -9.94 -14.23
CA ASN A 265 -20.23 -9.97 -14.70
C ASN A 265 -21.16 -9.18 -13.76
N PRO A 266 -21.19 -7.84 -13.85
CA PRO A 266 -21.98 -7.00 -12.95
C PRO A 266 -23.47 -6.96 -13.36
N GLY A 267 -24.36 -7.28 -12.43
CA GLY A 267 -25.80 -7.06 -12.57
C GLY A 267 -26.24 -5.63 -12.23
N LYS A 268 -27.54 -5.34 -12.40
CA LYS A 268 -28.12 -4.01 -12.16
C LYS A 268 -27.90 -3.50 -10.74
N GLU A 269 -28.05 -4.37 -9.73
CA GLU A 269 -27.84 -4.00 -8.33
C GLU A 269 -26.37 -3.67 -8.03
N HIS A 270 -25.43 -4.42 -8.63
CA HIS A 270 -24.00 -4.13 -8.49
C HIS A 270 -23.67 -2.76 -9.11
N TRP A 271 -24.32 -2.41 -10.22
CA TRP A 271 -24.17 -1.08 -10.81
C TRP A 271 -24.70 0.01 -9.89
N ARG A 272 -25.92 -0.14 -9.34
CA ARG A 272 -26.47 0.81 -8.36
C ARG A 272 -25.54 1.02 -7.16
N ALA A 273 -24.95 -0.04 -6.63
CA ALA A 273 -23.95 0.04 -5.55
C ALA A 273 -22.72 0.86 -5.97
N VAL A 274 -22.23 0.68 -7.20
CA VAL A 274 -21.14 1.51 -7.75
C VAL A 274 -21.56 2.97 -7.87
N GLN A 275 -22.76 3.28 -8.37
CA GLN A 275 -23.25 4.66 -8.44
C GLN A 275 -23.34 5.30 -7.04
N TRP A 276 -23.76 4.51 -6.05
CA TRP A 276 -23.82 4.96 -4.65
C TRP A 276 -22.42 5.29 -4.12
N ILE A 277 -21.41 4.47 -4.39
CA ILE A 277 -20.01 4.76 -4.02
C ILE A 277 -19.54 6.08 -4.63
N PHE A 278 -19.88 6.37 -5.89
CA PHE A 278 -19.51 7.63 -6.54
C PHE A 278 -20.24 8.84 -5.95
N ARG A 279 -21.53 8.70 -5.62
CA ARG A 279 -22.30 9.75 -4.92
C ARG A 279 -21.71 10.03 -3.54
N TYR A 280 -21.38 8.98 -2.80
CA TYR A 280 -20.70 9.08 -1.52
C TYR A 280 -19.34 9.78 -1.63
N LEU A 281 -18.52 9.40 -2.62
CA LEU A 281 -17.23 10.03 -2.91
C LEU A 281 -17.38 11.51 -3.28
N ARG A 282 -18.42 11.88 -4.03
CA ARG A 282 -18.71 13.28 -4.37
C ARG A 282 -19.02 14.10 -3.12
N GLY A 283 -19.81 13.56 -2.19
CA GLY A 283 -20.14 14.23 -0.93
C GLY A 283 -19.00 14.25 0.10
N THR A 284 -18.00 13.37 -0.06
CA THR A 284 -16.91 13.19 0.90
C THR A 284 -15.52 13.41 0.31
N SER A 285 -15.40 14.18 -0.79
CA SER A 285 -14.14 14.37 -1.52
C SER A 285 -13.04 15.06 -0.68
N SER A 286 -13.44 15.82 0.35
CA SER A 286 -12.55 16.49 1.30
C SER A 286 -12.11 15.61 2.48
N VAL A 287 -12.72 14.44 2.67
CA VAL A 287 -12.38 13.54 3.79
C VAL A 287 -10.98 12.96 3.56
N CYS A 288 -10.15 13.05 4.60
CA CYS A 288 -8.76 12.60 4.63
C CYS A 288 -8.45 11.90 5.95
N LEU A 289 -7.37 11.13 5.96
CA LEU A 289 -6.79 10.61 7.21
C LEU A 289 -6.16 11.78 7.96
N GLN A 290 -6.41 11.89 9.25
CA GLN A 290 -5.85 12.92 10.12
C GLN A 290 -4.98 12.25 11.19
N PHE A 291 -3.68 12.50 11.12
CA PHE A 291 -2.69 12.09 12.11
C PHE A 291 -2.46 13.23 13.10
N ASP A 292 -2.42 12.91 14.39
CA ASP A 292 -2.25 13.88 15.47
C ASP A 292 -1.24 13.40 16.51
N LYS A 293 -1.13 14.13 17.63
CA LYS A 293 -0.21 13.83 18.75
C LYS A 293 -0.85 12.98 19.86
N SER A 294 -2.07 12.47 19.67
CA SER A 294 -2.94 12.06 20.79
C SER A 294 -2.48 10.79 21.52
N ARG A 295 -2.01 9.75 20.81
CA ARG A 295 -1.70 8.44 21.41
C ARG A 295 -0.55 7.72 20.73
N ASP A 296 0.49 7.43 21.49
CA ASP A 296 1.64 6.61 21.08
C ASP A 296 1.39 5.12 21.35
N GLU A 297 0.28 4.60 20.82
CA GLU A 297 -0.10 3.20 20.98
C GLU A 297 -0.65 2.60 19.69
N LEU A 298 -0.17 1.40 19.36
CA LEU A 298 -0.72 0.57 18.29
C LEU A 298 -1.92 -0.22 18.80
N VAL A 299 -3.10 0.08 18.26
CA VAL A 299 -4.37 -0.56 18.64
C VAL A 299 -5.08 -1.10 17.42
N GLY A 300 -5.57 -2.34 17.51
CA GLY A 300 -6.35 -3.01 16.47
C GLY A 300 -7.83 -3.13 16.83
N TYR A 301 -8.68 -3.12 15.83
CA TYR A 301 -10.11 -3.45 15.91
C TYR A 301 -10.41 -4.48 14.83
N VAL A 302 -11.17 -5.50 15.18
CA VAL A 302 -11.56 -6.59 14.29
C VAL A 302 -13.04 -6.89 14.44
N ASP A 303 -13.67 -7.22 13.32
CA ASP A 303 -15.07 -7.57 13.21
C ASP A 303 -15.26 -8.54 12.03
N SER A 304 -16.34 -9.32 12.07
CA SER A 304 -16.76 -10.15 10.95
C SER A 304 -18.27 -10.12 10.75
N ASP A 305 -18.70 -10.37 9.51
CA ASP A 305 -20.08 -10.80 9.29
C ASP A 305 -20.20 -12.33 9.38
N HIS A 306 -21.43 -12.82 9.46
CA HIS A 306 -21.69 -14.26 9.40
C HIS A 306 -22.50 -14.58 8.16
N ALA A 307 -21.89 -15.33 7.24
CA ALA A 307 -22.49 -15.73 5.97
C ALA A 307 -23.11 -14.55 5.21
N GLY A 308 -22.43 -13.39 5.19
CA GLY A 308 -22.88 -12.19 4.50
C GLY A 308 -22.82 -12.30 2.98
N ASP A 309 -22.00 -13.21 2.44
CA ASP A 309 -22.02 -13.56 1.02
C ASP A 309 -23.20 -14.45 0.70
N LEU A 310 -24.19 -13.95 -0.05
CA LEU A 310 -25.39 -14.71 -0.38
C LEU A 310 -25.10 -15.88 -1.32
N ASP A 311 -24.09 -15.75 -2.18
CA ASP A 311 -23.76 -16.75 -3.19
C ASP A 311 -23.03 -17.96 -2.59
N LYS A 312 -21.96 -17.73 -1.80
CA LYS A 312 -21.12 -18.82 -1.26
C LYS A 312 -21.28 -19.01 0.24
N ARG A 313 -22.15 -18.24 0.90
CA ARG A 313 -22.40 -18.26 2.36
C ARG A 313 -21.13 -18.04 3.20
N ARG A 314 -20.11 -17.42 2.61
CA ARG A 314 -18.86 -17.08 3.28
C ARG A 314 -19.00 -15.78 4.06
N SER A 315 -18.25 -15.69 5.14
CA SER A 315 -18.17 -14.48 5.97
C SER A 315 -17.19 -13.46 5.41
N LEU A 316 -17.37 -12.19 5.74
CA LEU A 316 -16.44 -11.11 5.49
C LEU A 316 -15.67 -10.77 6.76
N THR A 317 -14.34 -10.76 6.68
CA THR A 317 -13.45 -10.27 7.74
C THR A 317 -13.11 -8.81 7.51
N GLY A 318 -13.20 -8.00 8.57
CA GLY A 318 -12.73 -6.62 8.60
C GLY A 318 -11.77 -6.37 9.77
N TYR A 319 -10.69 -5.63 9.53
CA TYR A 319 -9.88 -5.07 10.61
C TYR A 319 -9.37 -3.68 10.29
N VAL A 320 -9.07 -2.91 11.33
CA VAL A 320 -8.38 -1.62 11.26
C VAL A 320 -7.40 -1.48 12.42
N PHE A 321 -6.18 -1.05 12.12
CA PHE A 321 -5.14 -0.72 13.09
C PHE A 321 -4.89 0.77 13.08
N THR A 322 -4.77 1.36 14.26
CA THR A 322 -4.55 2.78 14.47
C THR A 322 -3.27 3.04 15.26
N VAL A 323 -2.57 4.12 14.92
CA VAL A 323 -1.46 4.72 15.66
C VAL A 323 -1.67 6.24 15.61
N GLY A 324 -1.39 6.96 16.71
CA GLY A 324 -1.60 8.41 16.73
C GLY A 324 -3.04 8.82 16.43
N GLY A 325 -4.01 8.06 16.93
CA GLY A 325 -5.45 8.29 16.71
C GLY A 325 -5.95 8.02 15.28
N CYS A 326 -5.07 7.63 14.34
CA CYS A 326 -5.37 7.52 12.92
C CYS A 326 -5.15 6.11 12.38
N ALA A 327 -5.87 5.73 11.33
CA ALA A 327 -5.78 4.40 10.73
C ALA A 327 -4.50 4.23 9.86
N VAL A 328 -3.66 3.28 10.25
CA VAL A 328 -2.37 2.96 9.58
C VAL A 328 -2.38 1.62 8.85
N SER A 329 -3.31 0.72 9.14
CA SER A 329 -3.56 -0.48 8.34
C SER A 329 -5.03 -0.88 8.41
N TRP A 330 -5.58 -1.43 7.33
CA TRP A 330 -6.95 -1.93 7.30
C TRP A 330 -7.13 -2.95 6.18
N LYS A 331 -8.15 -3.79 6.33
CA LYS A 331 -8.56 -4.76 5.32
C LYS A 331 -10.04 -5.07 5.47
N ALA A 332 -10.72 -5.30 4.35
CA ALA A 332 -12.02 -5.96 4.29
C ALA A 332 -11.95 -7.03 3.19
N CYS A 333 -12.14 -8.30 3.55
CA CYS A 333 -12.01 -9.40 2.60
C CYS A 333 -12.96 -10.55 2.91
N LEU A 334 -13.40 -11.24 1.86
CA LEU A 334 -14.16 -12.48 2.00
C LEU A 334 -13.27 -13.57 2.59
N GLN A 335 -13.77 -14.30 3.58
CA GLN A 335 -13.08 -15.44 4.18
C GLN A 335 -12.91 -16.54 3.14
N ALA A 336 -11.80 -17.29 3.26
CA ALA A 336 -11.50 -18.38 2.35
C ALA A 336 -12.43 -19.59 2.54
N THR A 337 -12.90 -19.80 3.77
CA THR A 337 -13.77 -20.91 4.19
C THR A 337 -15.14 -20.39 4.61
N VAL A 338 -16.14 -21.26 4.59
CA VAL A 338 -17.46 -20.99 5.17
C VAL A 338 -17.35 -21.25 6.67
N ALA A 339 -17.67 -20.25 7.49
CA ALA A 339 -17.79 -20.43 8.93
C ALA A 339 -19.15 -21.07 9.25
N LEU A 340 -19.15 -22.03 10.17
CA LEU A 340 -20.34 -22.74 10.64
C LEU A 340 -21.04 -22.00 11.78
N SER A 341 -20.40 -20.98 12.36
CA SER A 341 -20.97 -20.13 13.40
C SER A 341 -20.43 -18.71 13.35
N THR A 342 -21.16 -17.77 13.95
CA THR A 342 -20.70 -16.39 14.17
C THR A 342 -19.38 -16.36 14.94
N THR A 343 -19.25 -17.20 15.96
CA THR A 343 -18.02 -17.35 16.75
C THR A 343 -16.83 -17.79 15.91
N GLU A 344 -17.03 -18.72 14.98
CA GLU A 344 -15.96 -19.18 14.09
C GLU A 344 -15.54 -18.09 13.09
N ALA A 345 -16.51 -17.38 12.51
CA ALA A 345 -16.22 -16.26 11.61
C ALA A 345 -15.38 -15.17 12.32
N GLU A 346 -15.76 -14.81 13.54
CA GLU A 346 -15.04 -13.86 14.39
C GLU A 346 -13.64 -14.36 14.73
N TYR A 347 -13.51 -15.65 15.05
CA TYR A 347 -12.21 -16.24 15.37
C TYR A 347 -11.26 -16.24 14.16
N ILE A 348 -11.76 -16.52 12.95
CA ILE A 348 -10.99 -16.40 11.71
C ILE A 348 -10.55 -14.94 11.49
N ALA A 349 -11.46 -13.98 11.73
CA ALA A 349 -11.14 -12.56 11.62
C ALA A 349 -10.05 -12.14 12.61
N ILE A 350 -10.14 -12.55 13.88
CA ILE A 350 -9.10 -12.30 14.90
C ILE A 350 -7.77 -12.89 14.45
N SER A 351 -7.73 -14.11 13.90
CA SER A 351 -6.49 -14.74 13.42
C SER A 351 -5.82 -13.91 12.30
N GLU A 352 -6.58 -13.42 11.33
CA GLU A 352 -6.07 -12.52 10.29
C GLU A 352 -5.56 -11.19 10.87
N ALA A 353 -6.29 -10.58 11.80
CA ALA A 353 -5.87 -9.37 12.48
C ALA A 353 -4.58 -9.59 13.29
N CYS A 354 -4.42 -10.72 13.96
CA CYS A 354 -3.21 -11.07 14.71
C CYS A 354 -1.96 -11.14 13.81
N LYS A 355 -2.07 -11.71 12.61
CA LYS A 355 -0.95 -11.75 11.64
C LYS A 355 -0.48 -10.33 11.28
N GLU A 356 -1.42 -9.45 10.97
CA GLU A 356 -1.12 -8.05 10.66
C GLU A 356 -0.55 -7.32 11.89
N ALA A 357 -1.11 -7.57 13.08
CA ALA A 357 -0.65 -6.97 14.33
C ALA A 357 0.82 -7.29 14.64
N ILE A 358 1.25 -8.53 14.41
CA ILE A 358 2.65 -8.95 14.65
C ILE A 358 3.60 -8.19 13.74
N TRP A 359 3.25 -8.09 12.46
CA TRP A 359 4.04 -7.34 11.49
C TRP A 359 4.10 -5.84 11.83
N LEU A 360 2.95 -5.23 12.18
CA LEU A 360 2.87 -3.83 12.57
C LEU A 360 3.63 -3.54 13.87
N ARG A 361 3.52 -4.41 14.88
CA ARG A 361 4.24 -4.30 16.15
C ARG A 361 5.74 -4.25 15.92
N GLY A 362 6.23 -5.14 15.08
CA GLY A 362 7.63 -5.22 14.71
C GLY A 362 8.14 -3.95 14.06
N LEU A 363 7.48 -3.51 12.99
CA LEU A 363 7.83 -2.27 12.29
C LEU A 363 7.75 -1.05 13.22
N TYR A 364 6.68 -0.93 14.00
CA TYR A 364 6.48 0.17 14.94
C TYR A 364 7.57 0.17 16.03
N SER A 365 7.97 -0.99 16.55
CA SER A 365 9.06 -1.12 17.53
C SER A 365 10.40 -0.65 16.95
N GLU A 366 10.71 -1.03 15.71
CA GLU A 366 11.92 -0.56 15.02
C GLU A 366 11.90 0.95 14.80
N LEU A 367 10.76 1.50 14.36
CA LEU A 367 10.65 2.93 14.07
C LEU A 367 10.71 3.78 15.34
N CYS A 368 10.07 3.37 16.44
CA CYS A 368 10.09 4.11 17.70
C CYS A 368 11.38 3.87 18.52
N GLY A 369 12.13 2.80 18.25
CA GLY A 369 13.26 2.39 19.08
C GLY A 369 12.82 1.88 20.46
N ILE A 370 11.58 1.41 20.58
CA ILE A 370 10.97 0.92 21.83
C ILE A 370 10.57 -0.54 21.64
N SER A 371 10.78 -1.37 22.67
CA SER A 371 10.21 -2.71 22.68
C SER A 371 8.71 -2.63 22.96
N CYS A 372 7.89 -2.64 21.89
CA CYS A 372 6.44 -2.71 22.04
C CYS A 372 6.07 -4.13 22.49
N SER A 373 5.82 -4.31 23.79
CA SER A 373 5.60 -5.64 24.38
C SER A 373 4.26 -6.28 24.00
N CYS A 374 3.25 -5.50 23.62
CA CYS A 374 1.92 -6.00 23.31
C CYS A 374 1.11 -5.06 22.42
N VAL A 375 0.36 -5.64 21.47
CA VAL A 375 -0.67 -4.93 20.70
C VAL A 375 -2.04 -5.34 21.23
N THR A 376 -2.87 -4.34 21.56
CA THR A 376 -4.26 -4.61 21.97
C THR A 376 -5.14 -4.73 20.73
N ILE A 377 -5.86 -5.85 20.61
CA ILE A 377 -6.86 -6.06 19.55
C ILE A 377 -8.24 -6.10 20.20
N HIS A 378 -9.15 -5.27 19.72
CA HIS A 378 -10.54 -5.20 20.17
C HIS A 378 -11.45 -6.02 19.27
N CYS A 379 -12.21 -6.91 19.89
CA CYS A 379 -13.31 -7.68 19.28
C CYS A 379 -14.52 -7.55 20.22
N ASP A 380 -15.74 -7.62 19.68
CA ASP A 380 -16.99 -7.55 20.44
C ASP A 380 -17.57 -8.94 20.77
N SER A 381 -17.12 -9.98 20.06
CA SER A 381 -17.51 -11.38 20.29
C SER A 381 -16.80 -12.00 21.48
N GLN A 382 -17.53 -12.09 22.60
CA GLN A 382 -17.03 -12.66 23.84
C GLN A 382 -16.61 -14.14 23.67
N SER A 383 -17.38 -14.93 22.91
CA SER A 383 -17.08 -16.34 22.65
C SER A 383 -15.77 -16.49 21.85
N ALA A 384 -15.55 -15.65 20.84
CA ALA A 384 -14.31 -15.68 20.08
C ALA A 384 -13.11 -15.24 20.95
N ILE A 385 -13.28 -14.23 21.81
CA ILE A 385 -12.24 -13.82 22.78
C ILE A 385 -11.90 -14.97 23.73
N TYR A 386 -12.88 -15.69 24.26
CA TYR A 386 -12.61 -16.82 25.14
C TYR A 386 -11.81 -17.90 24.42
N LEU A 387 -12.16 -18.27 23.19
CA LEU A 387 -11.40 -19.23 22.38
C LEU A 387 -9.94 -18.80 22.12
N THR A 388 -9.68 -17.49 22.11
CA THR A 388 -8.31 -16.95 21.97
C THR A 388 -7.51 -17.00 23.28
N LYS A 389 -8.14 -17.12 24.44
CA LYS A 389 -7.47 -17.15 25.76
C LYS A 389 -7.37 -18.55 26.33
N ASP A 390 -8.44 -19.31 26.22
CA ASP A 390 -8.56 -20.65 26.76
C ASP A 390 -8.95 -21.61 25.64
N GLN A 391 -8.16 -22.67 25.44
CA GLN A 391 -8.48 -23.72 24.46
C GLN A 391 -9.35 -24.82 25.07
N MET A 392 -9.89 -24.66 26.28
CA MET A 392 -10.81 -25.67 26.84
C MET A 392 -11.94 -25.98 25.85
N PHE A 393 -11.88 -27.21 25.36
CA PHE A 393 -12.65 -27.69 24.23
C PHE A 393 -14.07 -27.97 24.67
N HIS A 394 -15.04 -27.32 24.03
CA HIS A 394 -16.41 -27.79 24.04
C HIS A 394 -16.64 -28.69 22.83
N GLU A 395 -17.53 -29.68 22.97
CA GLU A 395 -17.86 -30.63 21.90
C GLU A 395 -18.27 -29.95 20.58
N ARG A 396 -18.81 -28.73 20.69
CA ARG A 396 -19.25 -27.88 19.58
C ARG A 396 -18.14 -27.08 18.88
N THR A 397 -16.89 -27.08 19.35
CA THR A 397 -15.78 -26.29 18.76
C THR A 397 -14.65 -27.14 18.19
N LYS A 398 -14.80 -28.47 18.17
CA LYS A 398 -13.81 -29.42 17.65
C LYS A 398 -13.47 -29.18 16.17
N HIS A 399 -14.45 -28.77 15.36
CA HIS A 399 -14.25 -28.47 13.94
C HIS A 399 -13.36 -27.26 13.69
N ILE A 400 -13.31 -26.31 14.63
CA ILE A 400 -12.48 -25.11 14.52
C ILE A 400 -11.00 -25.51 14.59
N ASP A 401 -10.61 -26.51 15.41
CA ASP A 401 -9.22 -27.00 15.62
C ASP A 401 -8.54 -27.50 14.33
N VAL A 402 -9.30 -28.11 13.42
CA VAL A 402 -8.80 -28.70 12.17
C VAL A 402 -8.61 -27.64 11.08
N GLY A 403 -9.11 -26.42 11.30
CA GLY A 403 -9.11 -25.33 10.32
C GLY A 403 -7.75 -24.63 10.13
N PRO A 404 -7.43 -24.14 8.91
CA PRO A 404 -6.18 -23.42 8.63
C PRO A 404 -5.94 -22.18 9.49
N ALA A 405 -7.01 -21.58 10.01
CA ALA A 405 -6.96 -20.36 10.82
C ALA A 405 -6.19 -20.54 12.15
N ILE A 406 -6.19 -21.73 12.74
CA ILE A 406 -5.60 -22.00 14.06
C ILE A 406 -4.08 -22.17 14.03
N ARG A 407 -3.51 -22.75 12.96
CA ARG A 407 -2.05 -22.84 12.84
C ARG A 407 -1.41 -21.46 12.90
N ALA A 408 -2.05 -20.47 12.27
CA ALA A 408 -1.61 -19.08 12.33
C ALA A 408 -1.78 -18.42 13.71
N THR A 409 -2.89 -18.70 14.43
CA THR A 409 -3.11 -18.14 15.77
C THR A 409 -2.20 -18.76 16.83
N ARG A 410 -1.83 -20.05 16.70
CA ARG A 410 -0.86 -20.72 17.58
C ARG A 410 0.53 -20.09 17.48
N THR A 411 1.00 -19.74 16.29
CA THR A 411 2.27 -19.03 16.08
C THR A 411 2.17 -17.56 16.52
N ALA A 412 0.99 -16.94 16.41
CA ALA A 412 0.78 -15.54 16.78
C ALA A 412 0.61 -15.28 18.30
N ARG A 413 0.26 -16.33 19.07
CA ARG A 413 -0.12 -16.25 20.49
C ARG A 413 1.03 -15.91 21.45
N THR A 414 2.28 -16.14 21.06
CA THR A 414 3.45 -15.71 21.86
C THR A 414 3.59 -14.18 21.89
N ASP A 415 3.00 -13.49 20.90
CA ASP A 415 3.32 -12.10 20.56
C ASP A 415 2.14 -11.10 20.65
N ALA A 416 0.91 -11.53 20.35
CA ALA A 416 -0.30 -10.71 20.50
C ALA A 416 -1.02 -11.07 21.83
N ARG A 417 -0.50 -10.58 22.96
CA ARG A 417 -0.91 -11.09 24.29
C ARG A 417 -2.25 -10.57 24.83
N ARG A 418 -2.93 -9.60 24.18
CA ARG A 418 -4.15 -9.00 24.76
C ARG A 418 -5.25 -8.72 23.73
N VAL A 419 -6.17 -9.67 23.56
CA VAL A 419 -7.49 -9.40 22.98
C VAL A 419 -8.41 -8.92 24.10
N ALA A 420 -8.93 -7.69 23.97
CA ALA A 420 -9.68 -7.01 25.02
C ALA A 420 -11.08 -6.60 24.53
N ARG A 421 -12.08 -6.85 25.37
CA ARG A 421 -13.45 -6.38 25.13
C ARG A 421 -13.49 -4.85 25.25
N ARG A 422 -14.16 -4.19 24.31
CA ARG A 422 -14.59 -2.78 24.47
C ARG A 422 -16.09 -2.71 24.22
N ARG A 423 -16.88 -2.32 25.22
CA ARG A 423 -18.29 -1.97 25.04
C ARG A 423 -18.35 -0.63 24.31
N THR A 424 -18.32 -0.66 23.00
CA THR A 424 -19.08 0.32 22.22
C THR A 424 -20.44 -0.32 21.98
N GLY A 425 -21.55 0.40 22.17
CA GLY A 425 -22.85 -0.10 21.69
C GLY A 425 -22.69 -0.58 20.25
N SER A 426 -23.48 -1.54 19.77
CA SER A 426 -23.34 -2.11 18.42
C SER A 426 -23.43 -1.08 17.27
N THR A 427 -23.63 0.19 17.60
CA THR A 427 -23.67 1.39 16.75
C THR A 427 -22.45 2.32 16.89
N ALA A 428 -21.50 2.07 17.81
CA ALA A 428 -20.44 3.01 18.19
C ALA A 428 -18.99 2.47 18.08
N SER A 429 -18.77 1.31 17.46
CA SER A 429 -17.42 0.92 17.00
C SER A 429 -17.12 1.69 15.70
N PRO A 430 -15.91 2.21 15.45
CA PRO A 430 -15.56 2.77 14.14
C PRO A 430 -15.79 1.77 12.98
N ALA A 431 -15.67 0.47 13.25
CA ALA A 431 -16.00 -0.61 12.32
C ALA A 431 -17.53 -0.78 12.15
N ALA A 432 -18.32 -0.57 13.22
CA ALA A 432 -19.78 -0.63 13.18
C ALA A 432 -20.43 0.67 12.67
N ALA A 433 -19.77 1.82 12.77
CA ALA A 433 -20.25 3.12 12.27
C ALA A 433 -20.37 3.14 10.73
N VAL A 434 -19.57 2.30 10.05
CA VAL A 434 -19.70 2.02 8.61
C VAL A 434 -20.98 1.21 8.31
N ARG A 435 -21.46 0.42 9.27
CA ARG A 435 -22.63 -0.46 9.16
C ARG A 435 -23.94 0.22 9.57
N ALA A 436 -23.91 1.15 10.53
CA ALA A 436 -25.11 1.76 11.11
C ALA A 436 -25.79 2.80 10.20
N ARG A 437 -25.03 3.57 9.40
CA ARG A 437 -25.59 4.61 8.51
C ARG A 437 -26.34 4.07 7.27
N GLN A 438 -26.37 2.76 7.05
CA GLN A 438 -27.11 2.13 5.95
C GLN A 438 -28.39 1.41 6.40
N LYS A 439 -28.65 1.29 7.71
CA LYS A 439 -29.84 0.60 8.24
C LYS A 439 -31.05 1.50 8.50
N GLU A 440 -30.93 2.83 8.38
CA GLU A 440 -32.03 3.76 8.66
C GLU A 440 -32.95 4.07 7.45
N GLU A 441 -32.73 3.48 6.29
CA GLU A 441 -33.63 3.62 5.13
C GLU A 441 -34.02 2.25 4.53
N GLU A 442 -34.71 1.42 5.33
CA GLU A 442 -35.52 0.32 4.77
C GLU A 442 -36.90 0.88 4.37
N VAL A 443 -37.12 1.04 3.06
CA VAL A 443 -38.43 1.32 2.47
C VAL A 443 -39.37 0.12 2.76
N PRO A 444 -40.63 0.31 3.19
CA PRO A 444 -41.52 -0.80 3.47
C PRO A 444 -41.85 -1.57 2.18
N ARG A 445 -41.68 -2.90 2.20
CA ARG A 445 -42.15 -3.78 1.12
C ARG A 445 -43.69 -3.84 1.13
N PRO A 446 -44.36 -3.84 -0.05
CA PRO A 446 -45.78 -4.12 -0.11
C PRO A 446 -46.02 -5.59 0.26
N LYS A 447 -47.05 -5.83 1.08
CA LYS A 447 -47.55 -7.16 1.43
C LYS A 447 -48.31 -7.77 0.24
N PRO A 448 -48.37 -9.11 0.14
CA PRO A 448 -48.76 -9.86 -1.06
C PRO A 448 -50.15 -9.54 -1.59
#